data_AF-A0A7R9ZM77-F1
#
_entry.id   AF-A0A7R9ZM77-F1
#
_cell.length_a   1.000
_cell.length_b   1.000
_cell.length_c   1.000
_cell.angle_alpha   90.00
_cell.angle_beta   90.00
_cell.angle_gamma   90.00
#
_symmetry.space_group_name_H-M   'P 1'
#
loop_
_entity.id
_entity.type
_entity.pdbx_description
1 polymer ?
#
loop_
_entity_poly.entity_id
_entity_poly.type
_entity_poly.pdbx_seq_one_letter_code
_entity_poly.pdbx_strand_id
1 'polypeptide(L)'
;VVQSNIHFPWSYSLDGTPLPDVSLSPEAQWDALPVEAKGQIFLTIACLEIWDEMGGGIRDGEGLPHYMNGRKPGQYPSMGGFRDNVHFALDLFDPFGLSKNKSEAAKEEGLIKELNNGRLAMIGILGFLAADKVEGSVPLLTSIARPYAGEPMAPFSADFSLF
;
A
#
# COMPACT_ATOMS: atom_id res chain seq x y z
N VAL A 1 7.26 2.34 11.01
CA VAL A 1 8.65 1.89 11.30
C VAL A 1 9.67 2.55 10.40
N VAL A 2 9.68 2.32 9.08
CA VAL A 2 10.69 2.94 8.20
C VAL A 2 10.57 4.47 8.20
N GLN A 3 9.38 5.00 7.91
CA GLN A 3 9.08 6.43 7.92
C GLN A 3 9.39 7.15 9.25
N SER A 4 9.32 6.42 10.36
CA SER A 4 9.63 6.93 11.70
C SER A 4 11.13 7.08 11.97
N ASN A 5 11.98 6.47 11.13
CA ASN A 5 13.43 6.36 11.36
C ASN A 5 14.29 6.83 10.17
N ILE A 6 13.84 6.62 8.93
CA ILE A 6 14.60 6.90 7.70
C ILE A 6 13.66 7.58 6.70
N HIS A 7 14.13 8.67 6.10
CA HIS A 7 13.50 9.33 4.97
C HIS A 7 14.46 9.37 3.78
N PHE A 8 13.91 9.54 2.57
CA PHE A 8 14.75 9.70 1.39
C PHE A 8 15.41 11.10 1.40
N PRO A 9 16.71 11.19 1.08
CA PRO A 9 17.49 12.43 1.22
C PRO A 9 17.37 13.39 0.02
N TRP A 10 16.54 13.07 -0.98
CA TRP A 10 16.38 13.89 -2.19
C TRP A 10 15.04 14.64 -2.21
N SER A 11 14.99 15.73 -2.98
CA SER A 11 13.77 16.50 -3.20
C SER A 11 12.74 15.69 -3.99
N TYR A 12 11.48 15.75 -3.59
CA TYR A 12 10.40 15.03 -4.29
C TYR A 12 9.74 15.86 -5.38
N SER A 13 9.86 17.18 -5.32
CA SER A 13 9.24 18.13 -6.24
C SER A 13 10.27 18.93 -7.03
N LEU A 14 9.85 19.42 -8.19
CA LEU A 14 10.71 20.17 -9.13
C LEU A 14 11.17 21.53 -8.59
N ASP A 15 10.49 22.04 -7.56
CA ASP A 15 10.85 23.26 -6.84
C ASP A 15 11.94 23.05 -5.77
N GLY A 16 12.39 21.80 -5.58
CA GLY A 16 13.43 21.45 -4.62
C GLY A 16 12.93 21.14 -3.21
N THR A 17 11.61 21.12 -2.97
CA THR A 17 11.07 20.81 -1.63
C THR A 17 11.50 19.39 -1.18
N PRO A 18 12.12 19.27 0.00
CA PRO A 18 12.50 17.96 0.54
C PRO A 18 11.27 17.21 1.05
N LEU A 19 11.39 15.88 1.15
CA LEU A 19 10.36 15.06 1.78
C LEU A 19 10.16 15.43 3.27
N PRO A 20 8.97 15.19 3.83
CA PRO A 20 8.69 15.43 5.25
C PRO A 20 9.69 14.74 6.18
N ASP A 21 10.08 15.44 7.23
CA ASP A 21 11.13 15.03 8.16
C ASP A 21 10.70 13.86 9.07
N VAL A 22 11.67 13.05 9.50
CA VAL A 22 11.48 11.89 10.39
C VAL A 22 11.07 12.27 11.83
N SER A 23 11.15 13.55 12.20
CA SER A 23 10.66 14.07 13.48
C SER A 23 9.13 14.09 13.57
N LEU A 24 8.42 14.17 12.44
CA LEU A 24 6.97 14.09 12.39
C LEU A 24 6.49 12.65 12.62
N SER A 25 5.26 12.48 13.11
CA SER A 25 4.61 11.17 13.09
C SER A 25 4.34 10.77 11.63
N PRO A 26 4.33 9.47 11.28
CA PRO A 26 4.06 9.03 9.91
C PRO A 26 2.73 9.55 9.34
N GLU A 27 1.73 9.72 10.21
CA GLU A 27 0.41 10.29 9.87
C GLU A 27 0.55 11.77 9.48
N ALA A 28 1.31 12.54 10.26
CA ALA A 28 1.61 13.93 9.94
C ALA A 28 2.51 14.08 8.70
N GLN A 29 3.38 13.10 8.42
CA GLN A 29 4.16 13.07 7.16
C GLN A 29 3.26 12.88 5.95
N TRP A 30 2.18 12.09 6.06
CA TRP A 30 1.18 11.99 5.00
C TRP A 30 0.44 13.31 4.80
N ASP A 31 0.01 13.95 5.87
CA ASP A 31 -0.68 15.24 5.82
C ASP A 31 0.16 16.32 5.12
N ALA A 32 1.47 16.35 5.39
CA ALA A 32 2.41 17.30 4.80
C ALA A 32 2.63 17.12 3.29
N LEU A 33 2.16 16.04 2.67
CA LEU A 33 2.25 15.86 1.22
C LEU A 33 1.22 16.74 0.50
N PRO A 34 1.59 17.36 -0.64
CA PRO A 34 0.68 18.15 -1.43
C PRO A 34 -0.41 17.28 -2.07
N VAL A 35 -1.57 17.87 -2.34
CA VAL A 35 -2.76 17.18 -2.89
C VAL A 35 -2.44 16.46 -4.20
N GLU A 36 -1.63 17.05 -5.06
CA GLU A 36 -1.28 16.49 -6.37
C GLU A 36 -0.52 15.17 -6.21
N ALA A 37 0.40 15.09 -5.24
CA ALA A 37 1.14 13.87 -4.95
C ALA A 37 0.20 12.78 -4.40
N LYS A 38 -0.68 13.15 -3.46
CA LYS A 38 -1.70 12.22 -2.93
C LYS A 38 -2.62 11.71 -4.04
N GLY A 39 -3.06 12.59 -4.94
CA GLY A 39 -3.90 12.25 -6.08
C GLY A 39 -3.24 11.27 -7.05
N GLN A 40 -1.94 11.45 -7.35
CA GLN A 40 -1.19 10.51 -8.18
C GLN A 40 -1.05 9.12 -7.54
N ILE A 41 -0.86 9.07 -6.22
CA ILE A 41 -0.82 7.79 -5.47
C ILE A 41 -2.16 7.08 -5.58
N PHE A 42 -3.28 7.77 -5.29
CA PHE A 42 -4.61 7.18 -5.40
C PHE A 42 -4.95 6.74 -6.82
N LEU A 43 -4.59 7.54 -7.83
CA LEU A 43 -4.81 7.18 -9.23
C LEU A 43 -4.03 5.92 -9.60
N THR A 44 -2.77 5.81 -9.17
CA THR A 44 -1.95 4.63 -9.43
C THR A 44 -2.55 3.39 -8.78
N ILE A 45 -2.96 3.49 -7.51
CA ILE A 45 -3.64 2.39 -6.80
C ILE A 45 -4.92 2.00 -7.54
N ALA A 46 -5.74 2.98 -7.94
CA ALA A 46 -6.97 2.72 -8.69
C ALA A 46 -6.70 1.98 -10.02
N CYS A 47 -5.66 2.36 -10.77
CA CYS A 47 -5.28 1.65 -11.99
C CYS A 47 -4.86 0.20 -11.72
N LEU A 48 -4.13 -0.07 -10.63
CA LEU A 48 -3.71 -1.41 -10.23
C LEU A 48 -4.91 -2.27 -9.82
N GLU A 49 -5.84 -1.72 -9.05
CA GLU A 49 -7.08 -2.41 -8.66
C GLU A 49 -7.95 -2.74 -9.89
N ILE A 50 -8.08 -1.79 -10.83
CA ILE A 50 -8.79 -2.02 -12.10
C ILE A 50 -8.12 -3.15 -12.90
N TRP A 51 -6.79 -3.20 -12.92
CA TRP A 51 -6.06 -4.27 -13.60
C TRP A 51 -6.35 -5.65 -13.00
N ASP A 52 -6.44 -5.75 -11.66
CA ASP A 52 -6.82 -6.99 -10.99
C ASP A 52 -8.25 -7.42 -11.32
N GLU A 53 -9.18 -6.47 -11.33
CA GLU A 53 -10.60 -6.71 -11.65
C GLU A 53 -10.82 -7.14 -13.11
N MET A 54 -10.01 -6.59 -14.03
CA MET A 54 -10.00 -6.98 -15.45
C MET A 54 -9.25 -8.29 -15.72
N GLY A 55 -8.67 -8.92 -14.69
CA GLY A 55 -7.94 -10.19 -14.84
C GLY A 55 -6.63 -10.08 -15.64
N GLY A 56 -6.10 -8.85 -15.80
CA GLY A 56 -4.92 -8.54 -16.60
C GLY A 56 -5.09 -8.70 -18.11
N GLY A 57 -6.34 -8.76 -18.57
CA GLY A 57 -6.70 -8.78 -19.97
C GLY A 57 -6.79 -7.39 -20.57
N ILE A 58 -6.20 -7.18 -21.74
CA ILE A 58 -6.42 -5.96 -22.54
C ILE A 58 -7.56 -6.17 -23.56
N ARG A 59 -7.90 -7.43 -23.86
CA ARG A 59 -8.90 -7.83 -24.86
C ARG A 59 -9.83 -8.92 -24.31
N ASP A 60 -11.06 -8.95 -24.81
CA ASP A 60 -12.04 -9.97 -24.43
C ASP A 60 -11.51 -11.39 -24.67
N GLY A 61 -11.49 -12.20 -23.61
CA GLY A 61 -11.01 -13.58 -23.64
C GLY A 61 -9.52 -13.76 -23.32
N GLU A 62 -8.77 -12.68 -23.14
CA GLU A 62 -7.40 -12.70 -22.62
C GLU A 62 -7.44 -12.32 -21.13
N GLY A 63 -6.83 -13.13 -20.25
CA GLY A 63 -6.77 -12.82 -18.81
C GLY A 63 -7.32 -13.92 -17.90
N LEU A 64 -7.10 -13.76 -16.60
CA LEU A 64 -7.66 -14.65 -15.58
C LEU A 64 -9.15 -14.32 -15.36
N PRO A 65 -10.02 -15.32 -15.07
CA PRO A 65 -11.39 -15.03 -14.71
C PRO A 65 -11.44 -14.17 -13.44
N HIS A 66 -12.53 -13.42 -13.27
CA HIS A 66 -12.78 -12.70 -12.03
C HIS A 66 -12.76 -13.66 -10.82
N TYR A 67 -12.35 -13.21 -9.64
CA TYR A 67 -12.22 -14.07 -8.44
C TYR A 67 -13.54 -14.72 -8.01
N MET A 68 -14.68 -14.09 -8.29
CA MET A 68 -16.01 -14.69 -8.07
C MET A 68 -16.40 -15.76 -9.12
N ASN A 69 -15.62 -15.93 -10.17
CA ASN A 69 -15.92 -16.82 -11.30
C ASN A 69 -14.77 -17.80 -11.60
N GLY A 70 -14.06 -18.26 -10.56
CA GLY A 70 -13.11 -19.38 -10.67
C GLY A 70 -11.63 -19.03 -10.46
N ARG A 71 -11.26 -17.75 -10.27
CA ARG A 71 -9.90 -17.37 -9.85
C ARG A 71 -9.74 -17.51 -8.33
N LYS A 72 -8.55 -17.93 -7.88
CA LYS A 72 -8.22 -17.98 -6.45
C LYS A 72 -8.18 -16.54 -5.89
N PRO A 73 -8.89 -16.23 -4.78
CA PRO A 73 -8.82 -14.91 -4.17
C PRO A 73 -7.37 -14.52 -3.84
N GLY A 74 -7.00 -13.27 -4.12
CA GLY A 74 -5.62 -12.76 -3.94
C GLY A 74 -4.63 -13.14 -5.05
N GLN A 75 -5.06 -13.87 -6.09
CA GLN A 75 -4.21 -14.16 -7.24
C GLN A 75 -4.17 -12.96 -8.20
N TYR A 76 -3.20 -12.07 -8.00
CA TYR A 76 -2.99 -10.91 -8.87
C TYR A 76 -2.52 -11.34 -10.28
N PRO A 77 -3.11 -10.82 -11.37
CA PRO A 77 -2.74 -11.17 -12.73
C PRO A 77 -1.39 -10.58 -13.13
N SER A 78 -0.63 -11.31 -13.95
CA SER A 78 0.65 -10.80 -14.48
C SER A 78 0.42 -9.55 -15.34
N MET A 79 1.39 -8.64 -15.30
CA MET A 79 1.43 -7.45 -16.15
C MET A 79 1.99 -7.74 -17.55
N GLY A 80 2.24 -9.01 -17.90
CA GLY A 80 2.78 -9.40 -19.21
C GLY A 80 2.00 -8.83 -20.40
N GLY A 81 0.67 -8.83 -20.34
CA GLY A 81 -0.18 -8.24 -21.39
C GLY A 81 0.08 -6.74 -21.58
N PHE A 82 0.25 -5.99 -20.49
CA PHE A 82 0.60 -4.57 -20.55
C PHE A 82 2.05 -4.34 -20.99
N ARG A 83 2.98 -5.15 -20.46
CA ARG A 83 4.40 -5.10 -20.76
C ARG A 83 4.69 -5.25 -22.25
N ASP A 84 4.01 -6.18 -22.89
CA ASP A 84 4.31 -6.59 -24.26
C ASP A 84 3.58 -5.72 -25.31
N ASN A 85 2.48 -5.03 -24.94
CA ASN A 85 1.65 -4.25 -25.86
C ASN A 85 1.68 -2.73 -25.66
N VAL A 86 1.92 -2.24 -24.45
CA VAL A 86 1.76 -0.81 -24.10
C VAL A 86 3.07 -0.19 -23.65
N HIS A 87 3.62 -0.68 -22.53
CA HIS A 87 4.85 -0.15 -21.97
C HIS A 87 5.50 -1.18 -21.05
N PHE A 88 6.82 -1.16 -20.96
CA PHE A 88 7.55 -2.03 -20.05
C PHE A 88 7.12 -1.80 -18.59
N ALA A 89 6.44 -2.79 -18.03
CA ALA A 89 6.10 -2.85 -16.61
C ALA A 89 6.56 -4.20 -16.06
N LEU A 90 7.14 -4.18 -14.87
CA LEU A 90 7.45 -5.39 -14.11
C LEU A 90 6.18 -5.91 -13.44
N ASP A 91 6.11 -7.22 -13.21
CA ASP A 91 5.02 -7.79 -12.44
C ASP A 91 4.99 -7.19 -11.02
N LEU A 92 3.78 -6.88 -10.52
CA LEU A 92 3.57 -6.25 -9.22
C LEU A 92 4.16 -7.09 -8.07
N PHE A 93 3.97 -8.40 -8.14
CA PHE A 93 4.54 -9.36 -7.20
C PHE A 93 5.51 -10.30 -7.94
N ASP A 94 6.67 -10.53 -7.32
CA ASP A 94 7.75 -11.36 -7.85
C ASP A 94 8.27 -10.91 -9.24
N PRO A 95 8.79 -9.68 -9.38
CA PRO A 95 9.25 -9.12 -10.67
C PRO A 95 10.39 -9.92 -11.31
N PHE A 96 11.12 -10.71 -10.52
CA PHE A 96 12.24 -11.54 -10.98
C PHE A 96 11.89 -13.03 -11.07
N GLY A 97 10.66 -13.43 -10.72
CA GLY A 97 10.19 -14.81 -10.87
C GLY A 97 10.87 -15.83 -9.93
N LEU A 98 11.30 -15.41 -8.74
CA LEU A 98 11.98 -16.25 -7.76
C LEU A 98 11.07 -17.33 -7.16
N SER A 99 9.74 -17.18 -7.27
CA SER A 99 8.75 -18.08 -6.66
C SER A 99 8.22 -19.18 -7.60
N LYS A 100 8.66 -19.22 -8.86
CA LYS A 100 8.12 -20.10 -9.91
C LYS A 100 8.22 -21.61 -9.60
N ASN A 101 9.25 -22.03 -8.88
CA ASN A 101 9.54 -23.46 -8.62
C ASN A 101 9.01 -24.00 -7.29
N LYS A 102 8.16 -23.24 -6.56
CA LYS A 102 7.62 -23.71 -5.28
C LYS A 102 6.59 -24.83 -5.49
N SER A 103 6.66 -25.88 -4.66
CA SER A 103 5.67 -26.96 -4.63
C SER A 103 4.30 -26.46 -4.19
N GLU A 104 3.24 -27.19 -4.54
CA GLU A 104 1.87 -26.82 -4.15
C GLU A 104 1.68 -26.79 -2.63
N ALA A 105 2.21 -27.78 -1.91
CA ALA A 105 2.20 -27.80 -0.44
C ALA A 105 2.92 -26.57 0.17
N ALA A 106 4.06 -26.14 -0.40
CA ALA A 106 4.76 -24.95 0.06
C ALA A 106 3.99 -23.65 -0.24
N LYS A 107 3.19 -23.63 -1.31
CA LYS A 107 2.30 -22.50 -1.64
C LYS A 107 1.14 -22.43 -0.64
N GLU A 108 0.50 -23.56 -0.32
CA GLU A 108 -0.58 -23.62 0.67
C GLU A 108 -0.12 -23.17 2.06
N GLU A 109 1.04 -23.64 2.50
CA GLU A 109 1.64 -23.18 3.75
C GLU A 109 1.96 -21.67 3.71
N GLY A 110 2.40 -21.16 2.57
CA GLY A 110 2.63 -19.74 2.32
C GLY A 110 1.36 -18.90 2.48
N LEU A 111 0.23 -19.36 1.95
CA LEU A 111 -1.07 -18.67 2.08
C LEU A 111 -1.55 -18.59 3.54
N ILE A 112 -1.34 -19.65 4.32
CA ILE A 112 -1.67 -19.64 5.76
C ILE A 112 -0.80 -18.63 6.51
N LYS A 113 0.50 -18.56 6.17
CA LYS A 113 1.42 -17.57 6.75
C LYS A 113 1.00 -16.15 6.39
N GLU A 114 0.63 -15.90 5.13
CA GLU A 114 0.12 -14.61 4.67
C GLU A 114 -1.11 -14.18 5.47
N LEU A 115 -2.10 -15.07 5.62
CA LEU A 115 -3.33 -14.78 6.35
C LEU A 115 -3.07 -14.45 7.83
N ASN A 116 -2.25 -15.25 8.52
CA ASN A 116 -1.98 -15.05 9.93
C ASN A 116 -1.14 -13.79 10.18
N ASN A 117 -0.13 -13.53 9.34
CA ASN A 117 0.68 -12.32 9.42
C ASN A 117 -0.14 -11.07 9.06
N GLY A 118 -1.03 -11.16 8.07
CA GLY A 118 -1.94 -10.09 7.69
C GLY A 118 -2.89 -9.72 8.83
N ARG A 119 -3.50 -10.72 9.49
CA ARG A 119 -4.35 -10.49 10.68
C ARG A 119 -3.59 -9.82 11.82
N LEU A 120 -2.36 -10.27 12.08
CA LEU A 120 -1.51 -9.65 13.08
C LEU A 120 -1.16 -8.20 12.71
N ALA A 121 -0.83 -7.94 11.44
CA ALA A 121 -0.53 -6.60 10.94
C ALA A 121 -1.72 -5.65 11.04
N MET A 122 -2.95 -6.12 10.76
CA MET A 122 -4.17 -5.32 10.93
C MET A 122 -4.35 -4.83 12.37
N ILE A 123 -4.21 -5.73 13.35
CA ILE A 123 -4.29 -5.38 14.78
C ILE A 123 -3.14 -4.45 15.17
N GLY A 124 -1.93 -4.71 14.65
CA GLY A 124 -0.76 -3.87 14.88
C GLY A 124 -0.98 -2.44 14.41
N ILE A 125 -1.38 -2.24 13.16
CA ILE A 125 -1.62 -0.90 12.57
C ILE A 125 -2.68 -0.14 13.35
N LEU A 126 -3.83 -0.78 13.64
CA LEU A 126 -4.89 -0.15 14.43
C LEU A 126 -4.43 0.19 15.86
N GLY A 127 -3.60 -0.65 16.47
CA GLY A 127 -3.01 -0.39 17.78
C GLY A 127 -2.10 0.84 17.80
N PHE A 128 -1.24 1.00 16.78
CA PHE A 128 -0.39 2.19 16.65
C PHE A 128 -1.23 3.45 16.40
N LEU A 129 -2.18 3.41 15.45
CA LEU A 129 -3.07 4.54 15.17
C LEU A 129 -3.87 4.99 16.40
N ALA A 130 -4.38 4.03 17.19
CA ALA A 130 -5.10 4.32 18.43
C ALA A 130 -4.17 4.94 19.49
N ALA A 131 -2.93 4.45 19.61
CA ALA A 131 -1.94 4.97 20.55
C ALA A 131 -1.52 6.40 20.22
N ASP A 132 -1.40 6.74 18.94
CA ASP A 132 -1.01 8.07 18.48
C ASP A 132 -2.17 9.09 18.60
N LYS A 133 -3.43 8.64 18.45
CA LYS A 133 -4.61 9.51 18.59
C LYS A 133 -5.11 9.68 20.03
N VAL A 134 -5.04 8.61 20.83
CA VAL A 134 -5.54 8.57 22.21
C VAL A 134 -4.41 8.10 23.13
N GLU A 135 -3.88 9.04 23.91
CA GLU A 135 -2.81 8.77 24.87
C GLU A 135 -3.24 7.68 25.88
N GLY A 136 -2.37 6.69 26.10
CA GLY A 136 -2.61 5.60 27.04
C GLY A 136 -3.59 4.52 26.57
N SER A 137 -4.13 4.59 25.35
CA SER A 137 -5.03 3.57 24.80
C SER A 137 -4.36 2.19 24.65
N VAL A 138 -3.06 2.17 24.35
CA VAL A 138 -2.24 0.96 24.31
C VAL A 138 -1.13 1.06 25.37
N PRO A 139 -1.25 0.34 26.50
CA PRO A 139 -0.31 0.46 27.62
C PRO A 139 1.16 0.16 27.28
N LEU A 140 1.40 -0.65 26.25
CA LEU A 140 2.76 -1.04 25.83
C LEU A 140 3.43 0.02 24.92
N LEU A 141 2.67 0.97 24.38
CA LEU A 141 3.16 1.92 23.37
C LEU A 141 3.29 3.36 23.86
N THR A 142 2.94 3.65 25.12
CA THR A 142 2.89 5.01 25.67
C THR A 142 4.23 5.77 25.57
N SER A 143 5.37 5.08 25.57
CA SER A 143 6.69 5.72 25.45
C SER A 143 7.20 5.87 24.00
N ILE A 144 6.50 5.31 23.01
CA ILE A 144 6.92 5.26 21.61
C ILE A 144 5.96 6.06 20.72
N ALA A 145 4.67 6.07 21.08
CA ALA A 145 3.63 6.79 20.37
C ALA A 145 3.94 8.30 20.29
N ARG A 146 3.75 8.88 19.11
CA ARG A 146 3.90 10.33 18.89
C ARG A 146 2.50 10.91 18.73
N PRO A 147 2.08 11.86 19.58
CA PRO A 147 0.72 12.35 19.56
C PRO A 147 0.39 12.99 18.21
N TYR A 148 -0.72 12.53 17.62
CA TYR A 148 -1.22 13.00 16.33
C TYR A 148 -2.65 13.56 16.51
N ALA A 149 -2.80 14.85 16.25
CA ALA A 149 -4.07 15.55 16.42
C ALA A 149 -5.00 15.46 15.20
N GLY A 150 -4.47 15.15 14.01
CA GLY A 150 -5.20 15.10 12.75
C GLY A 150 -6.13 13.89 12.61
N GLU A 151 -6.89 13.82 11.52
CA GLU A 151 -7.81 12.72 11.24
C GLU A 151 -7.12 11.69 10.34
N PRO A 152 -6.75 10.50 10.85
CA PRO A 152 -6.01 9.51 10.06
C PRO A 152 -6.82 8.93 8.90
N MET A 153 -8.15 9.02 8.95
CA MET A 153 -9.03 8.52 7.88
C MET A 153 -9.32 9.58 6.80
N ALA A 154 -8.86 10.83 6.97
CA ALA A 154 -9.08 11.89 6.01
C ALA A 154 -7.92 11.97 5.01
N PRO A 155 -8.11 11.62 3.73
CA PRO A 155 -6.99 11.57 2.77
C PRO A 155 -6.44 12.96 2.41
N PHE A 156 -7.26 14.01 2.47
CA PHE A 156 -6.92 15.39 2.06
C PHE A 156 -7.09 16.41 3.18
N SER A 157 -6.88 16.00 4.43
CA SER A 157 -7.11 16.76 5.67
C SER A 157 -6.61 18.22 5.66
N ALA A 158 -5.45 18.48 5.04
CA ALA A 158 -4.77 19.78 5.07
C ALA A 158 -5.31 20.80 4.04
N ASP A 159 -5.86 20.33 2.92
CA ASP A 159 -6.04 21.17 1.73
C ASP A 159 -7.48 21.18 1.19
N PHE A 160 -8.34 20.23 1.59
CA PHE A 160 -9.69 20.08 1.06
C PHE A 160 -10.69 19.65 2.13
N SER A 161 -11.71 20.49 2.38
CA SER A 161 -12.91 20.15 3.15
C SER A 161 -14.13 20.13 2.24
N LEU A 162 -15.10 19.26 2.55
CA LEU A 162 -16.32 19.13 1.74
C LEU A 162 -17.32 20.27 1.97
N PHE A 163 -17.15 21.09 3.01
CA PHE A 163 -17.94 22.29 3.34
C PHE A 163 -17.11 23.26 4.18
#